data_AF-A0A2R6H1I1-F1
#
_entry.id   AF-A0A2R6H1I1-F1
#
_cell.length_a   1.000
_cell.length_b   1.000
_cell.length_c   1.000
_cell.angle_alpha   90.00
_cell.angle_beta   90.00
_cell.angle_gamma   90.00
#
_symmetry.space_group_name_H-M   'P 1'
#
loop_
_entity.id
_entity.type
_entity.pdbx_description
1 polymer ?
#
loop_
_entity_poly.entity_id
_entity_poly.type
_entity_poly.pdbx_seq_one_letter_code
_entity_poly.pdbx_strand_id
1 'polypeptide(L)'
;MKKLIVHGDPGFRKDARIAVDGEEFVVFGVARQGEWHGPDRPQLWCTVGKEDERETYGRRDYIPMHLDTESVDAEAVEVVENPSNAV
;
A
#
# COMPACT_ATOMS: atom_id res chain seq x y z
N MET A 1 -6.78 7.47 -5.66
CA MET A 1 -5.70 6.47 -5.52
C MET A 1 -4.38 7.22 -5.43
N LYS A 2 -3.42 6.70 -4.66
CA LYS A 2 -2.08 7.27 -4.53
C LYS A 2 -1.03 6.15 -4.48
N LYS A 3 0.24 6.52 -4.71
CA LYS A 3 1.39 5.68 -4.38
C LYS A 3 1.75 5.92 -2.92
N LEU A 4 1.80 4.85 -2.15
CA LEU A 4 2.23 4.89 -0.76
C LEU A 4 3.53 4.09 -0.63
N ILE A 5 4.62 4.74 -0.22
CA ILE A 5 5.90 4.10 0.05
C ILE A 5 6.02 3.93 1.56
N VAL A 6 6.07 2.69 2.03
CA VAL A 6 6.24 2.38 3.47
C VAL A 6 7.67 1.94 3.72
N HIS A 7 8.35 2.61 4.63
CA HIS A 7 9.68 2.22 5.12
C HIS A 7 9.53 1.21 6.26
N GLY A 8 9.87 -0.06 6.01
CA GLY A 8 9.66 -1.18 6.92
C GLY A 8 8.50 -2.09 6.49
N ASP A 9 8.10 -2.99 7.39
CA ASP A 9 7.02 -3.95 7.16
C ASP A 9 5.97 -3.84 8.29
N PRO A 10 4.83 -3.16 8.04
CA PRO A 10 3.72 -3.06 8.99
C PRO A 10 2.85 -4.32 9.06
N GLY A 11 3.13 -5.36 8.26
CA GLY A 11 2.43 -6.65 8.33
C GLY A 11 1.10 -6.72 7.59
N PHE A 12 0.84 -5.82 6.63
CA PHE A 12 -0.32 -5.92 5.74
C PHE A 12 0.02 -6.62 4.40
N ARG A 13 -1.02 -7.06 3.69
CA ARG A 13 -0.91 -7.59 2.32
C ARG A 13 -1.81 -6.84 1.35
N LYS A 14 -1.76 -7.20 0.07
CA LYS A 14 -2.75 -6.76 -0.91
C LYS A 14 -4.16 -7.08 -0.40
N ASP A 15 -5.10 -6.19 -0.66
CA ASP A 15 -6.51 -6.21 -0.23
C ASP A 15 -6.73 -5.96 1.27
N ALA A 16 -5.68 -5.60 2.02
CA ALA A 16 -5.82 -5.09 3.38
C ALA A 16 -6.44 -3.68 3.39
N ARG A 17 -7.10 -3.35 4.50
CA ARG A 17 -7.53 -1.99 4.85
C ARG A 17 -6.56 -1.44 5.90
N ILE A 18 -6.01 -0.26 5.62
CA ILE A 18 -5.01 0.42 6.46
C ILE A 18 -5.46 1.86 6.74
N ALA A 19 -4.97 2.45 7.82
CA ALA A 19 -5.11 3.88 8.10
C ALA A 19 -3.73 4.55 8.15
N VAL A 20 -3.63 5.72 7.53
CA VAL A 20 -2.42 6.56 7.50
C VAL A 20 -2.87 8.00 7.77
N ASP A 21 -2.26 8.66 8.77
CA ASP A 21 -2.63 10.01 9.20
C ASP A 21 -4.15 10.21 9.46
N GLY A 22 -4.81 9.14 9.90
CA GLY A 22 -6.25 9.13 10.20
C GLY A 22 -7.17 8.94 8.98
N GLU A 23 -6.63 8.73 7.77
CA GLU A 23 -7.40 8.38 6.57
C GLU A 23 -7.29 6.89 6.23
N GLU A 24 -8.42 6.22 5.99
CA GLU A 24 -8.47 4.81 5.63
C GLU A 24 -8.29 4.59 4.12
N PHE A 25 -7.50 3.58 3.77
CA PHE A 25 -7.26 3.15 2.39
C PHE A 25 -7.32 1.63 2.26
N VAL A 26 -7.68 1.18 1.06
CA VAL A 26 -7.53 -0.19 0.60
C VAL A 26 -6.22 -0.32 -0.15
N VAL A 27 -5.46 -1.38 0.16
CA VAL A 27 -4.19 -1.68 -0.50
C VAL A 27 -4.43 -2.49 -1.78
N PHE A 28 -4.39 -1.85 -2.94
CA PHE A 28 -4.65 -2.52 -4.22
C PHE A 28 -3.46 -3.30 -4.79
N GLY A 29 -2.25 -2.90 -4.46
CA GLY A 29 -1.02 -3.54 -4.90
C GLY A 29 0.12 -3.26 -3.94
N VAL A 30 1.02 -4.24 -3.81
CA VAL A 30 2.21 -4.16 -2.95
C VAL A 30 3.39 -4.74 -3.72
N ALA A 31 4.48 -3.99 -3.77
CA ALA A 31 5.78 -4.46 -4.24
C ALA A 31 6.82 -4.29 -3.13
N ARG A 32 7.48 -5.36 -2.72
CA ARG A 32 8.52 -5.34 -1.70
C ARG A 32 9.87 -5.07 -2.35
N GLN A 33 10.58 -4.06 -1.87
CA GLN A 33 11.85 -3.60 -2.41
C GLN A 33 12.97 -3.72 -1.38
N GLY A 34 14.20 -3.87 -1.86
CA GLY A 34 15.41 -3.84 -1.04
C GLY A 34 15.77 -5.16 -0.36
N GLU A 35 15.24 -6.29 -0.81
CA GLU A 35 15.54 -7.60 -0.21
C GLU A 35 16.97 -8.10 -0.48
N TRP A 36 17.64 -7.58 -1.51
CA TRP A 36 19.01 -7.93 -1.87
C TRP A 36 19.86 -6.68 -2.05
N HIS A 37 20.94 -6.54 -1.27
CA HIS A 37 21.77 -5.33 -1.19
C HIS A 37 20.98 -4.02 -0.96
N GLY A 38 19.83 -4.11 -0.28
CA GLY A 38 19.02 -2.96 0.07
C GLY A 38 19.36 -2.36 1.43
N PRO A 39 18.58 -1.35 1.86
CA PRO A 39 18.68 -0.77 3.20
C PRO A 39 18.36 -1.78 4.31
N ASP A 40 18.68 -1.42 5.56
CA ASP A 40 18.47 -2.28 6.75
C ASP A 40 17.01 -2.71 6.96
N ARG A 41 16.05 -1.95 6.42
CA ARG A 41 14.62 -2.25 6.43
C ARG A 41 14.09 -2.28 5.00
N PRO A 42 13.17 -3.20 4.64
CA PRO A 42 12.57 -3.22 3.31
C PRO A 42 11.74 -1.96 3.05
N GLN A 43 11.43 -1.69 1.77
CA GLN A 43 10.46 -0.67 1.39
C GLN A 43 9.28 -1.31 0.67
N LEU A 44 8.05 -1.03 1.12
CA LEU A 44 6.85 -1.47 0.41
C LEU A 44 6.35 -0.34 -0.48
N TRP A 45 6.29 -0.60 -1.79
CA TRP A 45 5.74 0.32 -2.77
C TRP A 45 4.32 -0.11 -3.08
N CYS A 46 3.37 0.65 -2.55
CA CYS A 46 1.96 0.31 -2.60
C CYS A 46 1.20 1.23 -3.56
N THR A 47 0.13 0.68 -4.15
CA THR A 47 -0.94 1.51 -4.72
C THR A 47 -2.15 1.37 -3.81
N VAL A 48 -2.60 2.48 -3.25
CA VAL A 48 -3.69 2.53 -2.28
C VAL A 48 -4.78 3.47 -2.75
N GLY A 49 -6.01 3.27 -2.30
CA GLY A 49 -7.13 4.16 -2.64
C GLY A 49 -8.38 3.81 -1.86
N LYS A 50 -9.48 4.51 -2.16
CA LYS A 50 -10.78 4.25 -1.54
C LYS A 50 -11.45 3.04 -2.17
N GLU A 51 -12.38 2.40 -1.47
CA GLU A 51 -13.04 1.19 -1.95
C GLU A 51 -13.72 1.37 -3.32
N ASP A 52 -14.31 2.55 -3.58
CA ASP A 52 -14.96 2.89 -4.85
C ASP A 52 -13.98 2.96 -6.04
N GLU A 53 -12.68 3.11 -5.79
CA GLU A 53 -11.64 3.18 -6.83
C GLU A 53 -11.15 1.79 -7.27
N ARG A 54 -11.65 0.71 -6.66
CA ARG A 54 -11.22 -0.66 -6.96
C ARG A 54 -11.42 -1.04 -8.43
N GLU A 55 -12.53 -0.64 -9.04
CA GLU A 55 -12.79 -0.92 -10.45
C GLU A 55 -11.81 -0.15 -11.35
N THR A 56 -11.57 1.12 -11.07
CA THR A 56 -10.58 1.96 -11.78
C THR A 56 -9.19 1.34 -11.72
N TYR A 57 -8.76 0.88 -10.55
CA TYR A 57 -7.51 0.15 -10.40
C TYR A 57 -7.48 -1.13 -11.24
N GLY A 58 -8.52 -1.96 -11.12
CA GLY A 58 -8.61 -3.26 -11.77
C GLY A 58 -8.63 -3.17 -13.30
N ARG A 59 -9.33 -2.18 -13.85
CA ARG A 59 -9.35 -1.89 -15.30
C ARG A 59 -8.10 -1.15 -15.79
N ARG A 60 -7.24 -0.68 -14.88
CA ARG A 60 -6.11 0.20 -15.17
C ARG A 60 -6.55 1.49 -15.88
N ASP A 61 -7.70 2.02 -15.49
CA ASP A 61 -8.27 3.25 -16.03
C ASP A 61 -7.68 4.49 -15.34
N TYR A 62 -6.36 4.57 -15.33
CA TYR A 62 -5.58 5.65 -14.73
C TYR A 62 -4.16 5.64 -15.31
N ILE A 63 -3.45 6.77 -15.19
CA ILE A 63 -2.05 6.87 -15.58
C ILE A 63 -1.20 6.71 -14.31
N PRO A 64 -0.41 5.63 -14.15
CA PRO A 64 0.34 5.38 -12.93
C PRO A 64 1.29 6.51 -12.53
N MET A 65 1.87 7.21 -13.51
CA MET A 65 2.79 8.32 -13.31
C MET A 65 2.12 9.63 -12.85
N HIS A 66 0.79 9.71 -12.91
CA HIS A 66 0.02 10.87 -12.43
C HIS A 66 -0.48 10.71 -11.00
N LEU A 67 -0.29 9.53 -10.40
CA LEU A 67 -0.70 9.33 -9.01
C LEU A 67 0.26 10.06 -8.08
N ASP A 68 -0.30 10.83 -7.15
CA ASP A 68 0.47 11.44 -6.07
C ASP A 68 1.21 10.36 -5.28
N THR A 69 2.40 10.72 -4.79
CA THR A 69 3.25 9.80 -4.02
C THR A 69 3.47 10.36 -2.62
N GLU A 70 3.25 9.51 -1.63
CA GLU A 70 3.46 9.78 -0.22
C GLU A 70 4.34 8.69 0.38
N SER A 71 5.18 9.04 1.35
CA SER A 71 6.05 8.09 2.05
C SER A 71 5.92 8.22 3.55
N VAL A 72 5.84 7.09 4.24
CA VAL A 72 5.68 7.00 5.69
C VAL A 72 6.53 5.86 6.27
N ASP A 73 6.83 5.94 7.57
CA ASP A 73 7.40 4.80 8.30
C ASP A 73 6.33 3.75 8.60
N ALA A 74 6.73 2.48 8.72
CA ALA A 74 5.82 1.38 9.03
C ALA A 74 5.06 1.60 10.34
N GLU A 75 5.69 2.25 11.32
CA GLU A 75 5.11 2.59 12.62
C GLU A 75 3.96 3.61 12.53
N ALA A 76 3.86 4.37 11.42
CA ALA A 76 2.78 5.31 11.16
C ALA A 76 1.58 4.68 10.44
N VAL A 77 1.66 3.38 10.07
CA VAL A 77 0.59 2.66 9.39
C VAL A 77 -0.16 1.80 10.40
N GLU A 78 -1.47 2.04 10.54
CA GLU A 78 -2.36 1.17 11.28
C GLU A 78 -3.01 0.16 10.34
N VAL A 79 -2.92 -1.14 10.65
CA VAL A 79 -3.59 -2.19 9.88
C VAL A 79 -4.95 -2.46 10.49
N VAL A 80 -6.00 -1.96 9.82
CA VAL A 80 -7.39 -2.08 10.28
C VAL A 80 -7.94 -3.47 10.01
N GLU A 81 -7.68 -4.00 8.82
CA GLU A 81 -8.13 -5.34 8.42
C GLU A 81 -7.13 -5.97 7.46
N ASN A 82 -6.76 -7.22 7.70
CA ASN A 82 -6.05 -8.05 6.73
C ASN A 82 -7.05 -9.00 6.07
N PRO A 83 -6.92 -9.27 4.76
CA PRO A 83 -7.74 -10.29 4.14
C PRO A 83 -7.46 -11.61 4.85
N SER A 84 -8.52 -12.24 5.36
CA SER A 84 -8.44 -13.57 5.96
C SER A 84 -7.77 -14.52 4.98
N ASN A 85 -6.67 -15.16 5.41
CA ASN A 85 -5.91 -16.14 4.64
C ASN A 85 -6.85 -17.05 3.83
N ALA A 86 -6.92 -16.87 2.51
CA ALA A 86 -7.26 -17.98 1.64
C ALA A 86 -5.99 -18.85 1.57
N VAL A 87 -6.12 -20.04 2.14
CA VAL A 87 -5.12 -21.13 2.17
C VAL A 87 -4.54 -21.38 0.79
#